data_AF-A0A2V8WSQ1-F1
#
_entry.id   AF-A0A2V8WSQ1-F1
#
_cell.length_a   1.000
_cell.length_b   1.000
_cell.length_c   1.000
_cell.angle_alpha   90.00
_cell.angle_beta   90.00
_cell.angle_gamma   90.00
#
_symmetry.space_group_name_H-M   'P 1'
#
loop_
_entity.id
_entity.type
_entity.pdbx_description
1 polymer ?
#
loop_
_entity_poly.entity_id
_entity_poly.type
_entity_poly.pdbx_seq_one_letter_code
_entity_poly.pdbx_strand_id
1 'polypeptide(L)'
;MAVSDPDSGLCSKHAADRQKELDQADLASVLIGDIQEFRDAVTINHSLGELYKLLARNKITPRRAAVMAYTCNLLLRTLPAIARDNDLQPEQPGPMFDFSDWPNPGDGSGIKGPAVVRRAAAAIRDQAKTSS
;
A
#
# COMPACT_ATOMS: atom_id res chain seq x y z
N MET A 1 -31.36 34.70 -12.11
CA MET A 1 -31.98 34.60 -10.78
C MET A 1 -31.15 33.60 -10.00
N ALA A 2 -30.34 34.05 -9.03
CA ALA A 2 -29.40 33.18 -8.33
C ALA A 2 -30.19 32.26 -7.40
N VAL A 3 -30.13 30.95 -7.66
CA VAL A 3 -30.80 29.93 -6.84
C VAL A 3 -30.18 30.01 -5.45
N SER A 4 -30.99 30.44 -4.49
CA SER A 4 -30.70 30.23 -3.07
C SER A 4 -31.03 28.77 -2.81
N ASP A 5 -30.11 28.01 -2.20
CA ASP A 5 -30.39 26.63 -1.84
C ASP A 5 -31.50 26.64 -0.76
N PRO A 6 -32.74 26.22 -1.10
CA PRO A 6 -33.90 26.42 -0.24
C PRO A 6 -33.80 25.62 1.07
N ASP A 7 -32.99 24.57 1.10
CA ASP A 7 -32.76 23.75 2.30
C ASP A 7 -31.75 24.38 3.28
N SER A 8 -30.92 25.32 2.81
CA SER A 8 -29.87 25.94 3.63
C SER A 8 -30.35 27.16 4.42
N GLY A 9 -31.43 27.81 3.98
CA GLY A 9 -31.84 29.12 4.51
C GLY A 9 -30.82 30.26 4.25
N LEU A 10 -29.78 30.01 3.45
CA LEU A 10 -28.73 30.97 3.14
C LEU A 10 -29.02 31.69 1.82
N CYS A 11 -28.74 32.99 1.78
CA CYS A 11 -28.71 33.70 0.50
C CYS A 11 -27.51 33.26 -0.34
N SER A 12 -27.56 33.46 -1.65
CA SER A 12 -26.51 33.00 -2.58
C SER A 12 -25.10 33.47 -2.22
N LYS A 13 -24.95 34.65 -1.58
CA LYS A 13 -23.66 35.14 -1.10
C LYS A 13 -23.14 34.29 0.07
N HIS A 14 -23.96 34.09 1.10
CA HIS A 14 -23.56 33.28 2.26
C HIS A 14 -23.34 31.80 1.90
N ALA A 15 -24.12 31.25 0.96
CA ALA A 15 -23.86 29.91 0.44
C ALA A 15 -22.50 29.81 -0.27
N ALA A 16 -22.14 30.82 -1.07
CA ALA A 16 -20.85 30.88 -1.73
C ALA A 16 -19.68 31.09 -0.76
N ASP A 17 -19.86 31.92 0.27
CA ASP A 17 -18.83 32.16 1.30
C ASP A 17 -18.61 30.89 2.13
N ARG A 18 -19.69 30.20 2.51
CA ARG A 18 -19.60 28.91 3.19
C ARG A 18 -18.86 27.85 2.35
N GLN A 19 -19.14 27.80 1.05
CA GLN A 19 -18.45 26.90 0.14
C GLN A 19 -16.94 27.22 0.07
N LYS A 20 -16.58 28.50 0.00
CA LYS A 20 -15.17 28.93 0.04
C LYS A 20 -14.47 28.54 1.34
N GLU A 21 -15.13 28.70 2.48
CA GLU A 21 -14.58 28.26 3.77
C GLU A 21 -14.29 26.75 3.77
N LEU A 22 -15.24 25.94 3.29
CA LEU A 22 -15.07 24.50 3.21
C LEU A 22 -13.96 24.10 2.22
N ASP A 23 -13.79 24.85 1.14
CA ASP A 23 -12.74 24.57 0.15
C ASP A 23 -11.35 25.01 0.64
N GLN A 24 -11.26 26.02 1.51
CA GLN A 24 -10.01 26.52 2.11
C GLN A 24 -9.64 25.84 3.43
N ALA A 25 -10.55 25.07 4.04
CA ALA A 25 -10.29 24.39 5.29
C ALA A 25 -9.08 23.43 5.17
N ASP A 26 -8.09 23.63 6.04
CA ASP A 26 -6.98 22.69 6.20
C ASP A 26 -7.48 21.44 6.94
N LEU A 27 -7.45 20.31 6.24
CA LEU A 27 -7.89 19.00 6.75
C LEU A 27 -6.71 18.03 6.88
N ALA A 28 -5.48 18.48 6.65
CA ALA A 28 -4.30 17.62 6.62
C ALA A 28 -4.08 16.92 7.96
N SER A 29 -4.17 17.65 9.08
CA SER A 29 -4.00 17.08 10.42
C SER A 29 -5.04 16.01 10.78
N VAL A 30 -6.26 16.13 10.26
CA VAL A 30 -7.34 15.16 10.52
C VAL A 30 -7.23 13.94 9.60
N LEU A 31 -6.92 14.14 8.33
CA LEU A 31 -6.90 13.08 7.32
C LEU A 31 -5.61 12.28 7.32
N ILE A 32 -4.48 12.95 7.55
CA ILE A 32 -3.13 12.41 7.41
C ILE A 32 -2.48 12.28 8.79
N GLY A 33 -2.73 13.21 9.71
CA GLY A 33 -2.09 13.21 11.02
C GLY A 33 -0.56 13.16 10.87
N ASP A 34 0.07 12.13 11.44
CA ASP A 34 1.52 11.89 11.38
C ASP A 34 1.93 10.90 10.27
N ILE A 35 1.02 10.55 9.36
CA ILE A 35 1.32 9.62 8.26
C ILE A 35 2.31 10.28 7.29
N GLN A 36 3.51 9.72 7.22
CA GLN A 36 4.54 10.20 6.29
C GLN A 36 4.34 9.60 4.88
N GLU A 37 3.93 8.34 4.80
CA GLU A 37 3.74 7.63 3.53
C GLU A 37 2.58 6.63 3.57
N PHE A 38 1.90 6.47 2.44
CA PHE A 38 0.78 5.52 2.25
C PHE A 38 1.26 4.19 1.65
N ARG A 39 2.07 3.44 2.41
CA ARG A 39 2.62 2.14 1.96
C ARG A 39 1.77 0.92 2.28
N ASP A 40 0.74 1.07 3.11
CA ASP A 40 -0.12 -0.03 3.56
C ASP A 40 -1.61 0.34 3.44
N ALA A 41 -2.42 -0.68 3.18
CA ALA A 41 -3.87 -0.60 3.09
C ALA A 41 -4.50 -0.19 4.42
N VAL A 42 -3.92 -0.57 5.56
CA VAL A 42 -4.44 -0.19 6.88
C VAL A 42 -4.41 1.33 7.04
N THR A 43 -3.27 1.96 6.74
CA THR A 43 -3.07 3.41 6.80
C THR A 43 -4.00 4.16 5.85
N ILE A 44 -4.17 3.66 4.62
CA ILE A 44 -5.09 4.26 3.64
C ILE A 44 -6.56 4.13 4.08
N ASN A 45 -6.95 2.99 4.66
CA ASN A 45 -8.30 2.82 5.17
C ASN A 45 -8.59 3.71 6.38
N HIS A 46 -7.60 3.95 7.24
CA HIS A 46 -7.74 4.89 8.33
C HIS A 46 -8.03 6.33 7.83
N SER A 47 -7.26 6.81 6.85
CA SER A 47 -7.49 8.15 6.28
C SER A 47 -8.84 8.26 5.55
N LEU A 48 -9.28 7.20 4.86
CA LEU A 48 -10.63 7.11 4.29
C LEU A 48 -11.73 7.15 5.37
N GLY A 49 -11.49 6.54 6.54
CA GLY A 49 -12.40 6.61 7.68
C GLY A 49 -12.55 8.02 8.22
N GLU A 50 -11.46 8.77 8.36
CA GLU A 50 -11.51 10.19 8.74
C GLU A 50 -12.19 11.06 7.68
N LEU A 51 -11.94 10.78 6.40
CA LEU A 51 -12.61 11.44 5.29
C LEU A 51 -14.13 11.22 5.33
N TYR A 52 -14.57 9.99 5.61
CA TYR A 52 -15.99 9.67 5.78
C TYR A 52 -16.61 10.46 6.94
N LYS A 53 -15.93 10.53 8.09
CA LYS A 53 -16.40 11.32 9.25
C LYS A 53 -16.53 12.80 8.91
N LEU A 54 -15.61 13.36 8.12
CA LEU A 54 -15.68 14.75 7.67
C LEU A 54 -16.86 14.99 6.72
N LEU A 55 -17.10 14.06 5.79
CA LEU A 55 -18.22 14.13 4.86
C LEU A 55 -19.56 14.03 5.59
N ALA A 56 -19.69 13.08 6.51
CA ALA A 56 -20.89 12.91 7.33
C ALA A 56 -21.21 14.14 8.20
N ARG A 57 -20.19 14.93 8.55
CA ARG A 57 -20.32 16.17 9.33
C ARG A 57 -20.47 17.43 8.47
N ASN A 58 -20.58 17.31 7.15
CA ASN A 58 -20.60 18.43 6.20
C ASN A 58 -19.42 19.41 6.39
N LYS A 59 -18.25 18.88 6.77
CA LYS A 59 -17.00 19.65 6.98
C LYS A 59 -16.07 19.65 5.77
N ILE A 60 -16.43 18.91 4.73
CA ILE A 60 -15.74 18.85 3.46
C ILE A 60 -16.77 18.76 2.34
N THR A 61 -16.45 19.32 1.18
CA THR A 61 -17.34 19.30 0.03
C THR A 61 -17.29 17.92 -0.64
N PRO A 62 -18.43 17.38 -1.11
CA PRO A 62 -18.48 16.04 -1.70
C PRO A 62 -17.50 15.86 -2.86
N ARG A 63 -17.31 16.91 -3.67
CA ARG A 63 -16.36 16.92 -4.78
C ARG A 63 -14.92 16.73 -4.29
N ARG A 64 -14.51 17.47 -3.25
CA ARG A 64 -13.15 17.39 -2.69
C ARG A 64 -12.91 16.02 -2.06
N ALA A 65 -13.92 15.50 -1.35
CA ALA A 65 -13.88 14.15 -0.79
C ALA A 65 -13.77 13.05 -1.87
N ALA A 66 -14.53 13.16 -2.96
CA ALA A 66 -14.50 12.20 -4.05
C ALA A 66 -13.12 12.11 -4.71
N VAL A 67 -12.44 13.26 -4.91
CA VAL A 67 -11.08 13.28 -5.46
C VAL A 67 -10.10 12.58 -4.51
N MET A 68 -10.14 12.88 -3.21
CA MET A 68 -9.27 12.22 -2.23
C MET A 68 -9.52 10.71 -2.15
N ALA A 69 -10.78 10.29 -2.15
CA ALA A 69 -11.16 8.89 -2.14
C ALA A 69 -10.67 8.15 -3.41
N TYR A 70 -10.77 8.80 -4.57
CA TYR A 70 -10.24 8.27 -5.83
C TYR A 70 -8.72 8.11 -5.79
N THR A 71 -7.98 9.10 -5.26
CA THR A 71 -6.53 8.98 -5.06
C THR A 71 -6.18 7.83 -4.12
N CYS A 72 -6.89 7.67 -3.00
CA CYS A 72 -6.70 6.54 -2.09
C CYS A 72 -6.97 5.20 -2.79
N ASN A 73 -7.99 5.13 -3.64
CA ASN A 73 -8.27 3.94 -4.44
C ASN A 73 -7.15 3.62 -5.45
N LEU A 74 -6.53 4.62 -6.06
CA LEU A 74 -5.36 4.41 -6.91
C LEU A 74 -4.18 3.84 -6.11
N LEU A 75 -3.92 4.35 -4.91
CA LEU A 75 -2.88 3.82 -4.02
C LEU A 75 -3.15 2.37 -3.63
N LEU A 76 -4.38 2.03 -3.24
CA LEU A 76 -4.76 0.65 -2.90
C LEU A 76 -4.53 -0.32 -4.06
N ARG A 77 -4.73 0.13 -5.31
CA ARG A 77 -4.53 -0.70 -6.50
C ARG A 77 -3.06 -0.96 -6.81
N THR A 78 -2.14 -0.12 -6.37
CA THR A 78 -0.69 -0.32 -6.59
C THR A 78 -0.04 -1.15 -5.50
N LEU A 79 -0.65 -1.27 -4.31
CA LEU A 79 -0.11 -2.05 -3.20
C LEU A 79 0.29 -3.49 -3.57
N PRO A 80 -0.51 -4.27 -4.33
CA PRO A 80 -0.11 -5.64 -4.69
C PRO A 80 1.11 -5.68 -5.62
N ALA A 81 1.29 -4.67 -6.48
CA ALA A 81 2.46 -4.58 -7.34
C ALA A 81 3.71 -4.24 -6.52
N ILE A 82 3.58 -3.29 -5.58
CA ILE A 82 4.65 -2.92 -4.64
C ILE A 82 5.04 -4.10 -3.75
N ALA A 83 4.06 -4.86 -3.24
CA ALA A 83 4.32 -6.06 -2.44
C ALA A 83 5.14 -7.09 -3.24
N ARG A 84 4.77 -7.34 -4.50
CA ARG A 84 5.54 -8.22 -5.40
C ARG A 84 6.96 -7.72 -5.64
N ASP A 85 7.13 -6.43 -5.90
CA ASP A 85 8.46 -5.85 -6.14
C ASP A 85 9.35 -5.95 -4.88
N ASN A 86 8.76 -5.79 -3.68
CA ASN A 86 9.47 -5.99 -2.42
C ASN A 86 9.80 -7.48 -2.18
N ASP A 87 8.88 -8.41 -2.48
CA ASP A 87 9.11 -9.85 -2.37
C ASP A 87 10.16 -10.36 -3.36
N LEU A 88 10.36 -9.64 -4.47
CA LEU A 88 11.40 -9.90 -5.47
C LEU A 88 12.78 -9.33 -5.07
N GLN A 89 12.89 -8.59 -3.96
CA GLN A 89 14.20 -8.22 -3.42
C GLN A 89 14.93 -9.49 -2.93
N PRO A 90 16.18 -9.72 -3.36
CA PRO A 90 16.85 -10.99 -3.17
C PRO A 90 17.41 -11.11 -1.75
N GLU A 91 16.58 -11.50 -0.78
CA GLU A 91 17.06 -12.06 0.50
C GLU A 91 16.75 -13.55 0.67
N GLN A 92 16.11 -14.17 -0.33
CA GLN A 92 16.07 -15.62 -0.40
C GLN A 92 17.14 -16.07 -1.39
N PRO A 93 18.15 -16.85 -0.98
CA PRO A 93 18.89 -17.66 -1.94
C PRO A 93 17.82 -18.54 -2.61
N GLY A 94 17.51 -18.24 -3.87
CA GLY A 94 16.58 -19.04 -4.65
C GLY A 94 17.00 -20.51 -4.55
N PRO A 95 16.06 -21.47 -4.65
CA PRO A 95 16.40 -22.88 -4.60
C PRO A 95 17.53 -23.14 -5.60
N MET A 96 18.71 -23.47 -5.07
CA MET A 96 19.86 -23.82 -5.88
C MET A 96 19.52 -25.17 -6.50
N PHE A 97 19.22 -25.16 -7.80
CA PHE A 97 19.05 -26.40 -8.55
C PHE A 97 20.43 -27.03 -8.71
N ASP A 98 20.64 -28.17 -8.06
CA ASP A 98 21.87 -28.94 -8.21
C ASP A 98 21.77 -29.80 -9.47
N PHE A 99 22.56 -29.44 -10.48
CA PHE A 99 22.62 -30.14 -11.76
C PHE A 99 23.73 -31.20 -11.80
N SER A 100 24.44 -31.43 -10.68
CA SER A 100 25.57 -32.36 -10.62
C SER A 100 25.15 -33.81 -10.89
N ASP A 101 23.90 -34.16 -10.58
CA ASP A 101 23.32 -35.49 -10.80
C ASP A 101 22.60 -35.62 -12.16
N TRP A 102 22.66 -34.61 -13.04
CA TRP A 102 21.97 -34.66 -14.34
C TRP A 102 22.74 -35.53 -15.35
N PRO A 103 22.14 -36.59 -15.91
CA PRO A 103 22.82 -37.44 -16.88
C PRO A 103 23.08 -36.69 -18.19
N ASN A 104 24.28 -36.87 -18.74
CA ASN A 104 24.70 -36.28 -20.01
C ASN A 104 23.91 -36.95 -21.16
N PRO A 105 23.33 -36.23 -22.14
CA PRO A 105 22.36 -36.79 -23.11
C PRO A 105 22.86 -37.89 -24.07
N GLY A 106 24.06 -38.45 -23.87
CA GLY A 106 24.64 -39.49 -24.71
C GLY A 106 24.32 -40.92 -24.30
N ASP A 107 23.75 -41.17 -23.11
CA ASP A 107 23.66 -42.52 -22.52
C ASP A 107 22.23 -43.10 -22.45
N GLY A 108 21.24 -42.45 -23.05
CA GLY A 108 19.92 -43.05 -23.32
C GLY A 108 19.12 -43.49 -22.09
N SER A 109 19.54 -43.09 -20.89
CA SER A 109 18.79 -43.37 -19.66
C SER A 109 17.72 -42.29 -19.45
N GLY A 110 16.47 -42.74 -19.26
CA GLY A 110 15.28 -41.89 -19.27
C GLY A 110 15.35 -40.70 -18.31
N ILE A 111 14.97 -39.54 -18.83
CA ILE A 111 14.98 -38.23 -18.16
C ILE A 111 14.16 -38.30 -16.88
N LYS A 112 14.81 -38.27 -15.71
CA LYS A 112 14.19 -37.93 -14.43
C LYS A 112 14.54 -36.48 -14.11
N GLY A 113 13.52 -35.65 -13.89
CA GLY A 113 13.67 -34.20 -13.64
C GLY A 113 14.51 -33.86 -12.41
N PRO A 114 14.97 -32.60 -12.29
CA PRO A 114 15.93 -32.21 -11.26
C PRO A 114 15.32 -32.33 -9.85
N ALA A 115 16.11 -32.83 -8.90
CA ALA A 115 15.72 -32.91 -7.50
C ALA A 115 15.84 -31.53 -6.83
N VAL A 116 14.84 -31.13 -6.05
CA VAL A 116 14.86 -29.89 -5.27
C VAL A 116 15.50 -30.19 -3.90
N VAL A 117 16.70 -29.69 -3.65
CA VAL A 117 17.37 -29.81 -2.35
C VAL A 117 17.22 -28.51 -1.57
N ARG A 118 16.65 -28.57 -0.35
CA ARG A 118 16.62 -27.43 0.57
C ARG A 118 17.90 -27.43 1.40
N ARG A 119 18.72 -26.39 1.30
CA ARG A 119 19.93 -26.24 2.12
C ARG A 119 19.52 -25.78 3.52
N ALA A 120 19.60 -26.67 4.50
CA ALA A 120 19.44 -26.31 5.90
C ALA A 120 20.61 -25.42 6.34
N ALA A 121 20.31 -24.24 6.88
CA ALA A 121 21.28 -23.31 7.42
C ALA A 121 21.93 -23.89 8.69
N ALA A 122 23.07 -24.56 8.54
CA ALA A 122 23.95 -24.96 9.63
C ALA A 122 25.24 -24.16 9.55
N ALA A 123 25.27 -22.96 10.13
CA ALA A 123 26.51 -22.20 10.34
C ALA A 123 26.35 -21.05 11.35
N ILE A 124 25.92 -21.32 12.60
CA ILE A 124 26.26 -20.44 13.74
C ILE A 124 26.49 -21.31 14.98
N ARG A 125 27.59 -22.06 15.01
CA ARG A 125 28.15 -22.58 16.27
C ARG A 125 29.63 -22.98 16.13
N ASP A 126 30.48 -22.08 15.65
CA ASP A 126 31.94 -22.28 15.71
C ASP A 126 32.72 -20.96 15.96
N GLN A 127 32.17 -20.10 16.82
CA GLN A 127 32.92 -19.00 17.45
C GLN A 127 32.74 -19.07 18.97
N ALA A 128 33.25 -20.13 19.60
CA ALA A 128 33.31 -20.21 21.06
C ALA A 128 34.54 -20.95 21.60
N LYS A 129 35.58 -21.18 20.78
CA LYS A 129 36.74 -21.97 21.23
C LYS A 129 38.08 -21.53 20.63
N THR A 130 38.38 -20.23 20.64
CA THR A 130 39.77 -19.74 20.52
C THR A 130 39.98 -18.48 21.37
N SER A 131 39.77 -18.58 22.67
CA SER A 131 40.39 -17.66 23.64
C SER A 131 40.43 -18.32 25.02
N SER A 132 41.44 -19.15 25.24
CA SER A 132 42.10 -19.28 26.55
C SER A 132 43.45 -19.95 26.38
#